data_AF-A0AB73B680-F1
#
_entry.id   AF-A0AB73B680-F1
#
_cell.length_a   1.000
_cell.length_b   1.000
_cell.length_c   1.000
_cell.angle_alpha   90.00
_cell.angle_beta   90.00
_cell.angle_gamma   90.00
#
_symmetry.space_group_name_H-M   'P 1'
#
loop_
_entity.id
_entity.type
_entity.pdbx_description
1 polymer ?
#
loop_
_entity_poly.entity_id
_entity_poly.type
_entity_poly.pdbx_seq_one_letter_code
_entity_poly.pdbx_strand_id
1 'polypeptide(L)' 'METSEIFDTLLKNLKVGDTSESVAARRDEITKVLNKDFRSKDGSTEHRLMIGSYGRHTAIKGVSDLDLIYILPASLR' A
#
# COMPACT_ATOMS: atom_id res chain seq x y z
N MET A 1 -7.41 22.50 -26.85
CA MET A 1 -7.43 21.31 -25.99
C MET A 1 -8.88 21.01 -25.72
N GLU A 2 -9.34 19.86 -26.17
CA GLU A 2 -10.72 19.42 -25.93
C GLU A 2 -10.91 19.13 -24.43
N THR A 3 -12.13 19.28 -23.92
CA THR A 3 -12.43 19.01 -22.51
C THR A 3 -12.01 17.60 -22.10
N SER A 4 -12.17 16.62 -22.98
CA SER A 4 -11.73 15.23 -22.75
C SER A 4 -10.22 15.13 -22.50
N GLU A 5 -9.40 15.81 -23.30
CA GLU A 5 -7.93 15.79 -23.17
C GLU A 5 -7.47 16.39 -21.83
N ILE A 6 -8.18 17.43 -21.35
CA ILE A 6 -7.92 18.03 -20.03
C ILE A 6 -8.19 17.00 -18.92
N PHE A 7 -9.34 16.32 -18.96
CA PHE A 7 -9.71 15.33 -17.96
C PHE A 7 -8.79 14.10 -17.97
N ASP A 8 -8.40 13.61 -19.15
CA ASP A 8 -7.46 12.50 -19.28
C ASP A 8 -6.10 12.85 -18.67
N THR A 9 -5.62 14.07 -18.93
CA THR A 9 -4.37 14.59 -18.35
C THR A 9 -4.47 14.72 -16.84
N LEU A 10 -5.59 15.23 -16.33
CA LEU A 10 -5.86 15.34 -14.89
C LEU A 10 -5.82 13.95 -14.22
N LEU A 11 -6.56 12.97 -14.75
CA LEU A 11 -6.62 11.62 -14.18
C LEU A 11 -5.26 10.93 -14.22
N LYS A 12 -4.45 11.15 -15.28
CA LYS A 12 -3.07 10.67 -15.34
C LYS A 12 -2.20 11.28 -14.24
N ASN A 13 -2.33 12.58 -14.00
CA ASN A 13 -1.54 13.30 -13.00
C ASN A 13 -1.95 12.98 -11.55
N LEU A 14 -3.18 12.53 -11.33
CA LEU A 14 -3.66 12.10 -10.02
C LEU A 14 -3.13 10.71 -9.61
N LYS A 15 -2.64 9.89 -10.53
CA LYS A 15 -2.09 8.56 -10.17
C LYS A 15 -0.92 8.70 -9.20
N VAL A 16 -0.83 7.78 -8.23
CA VAL A 16 0.22 7.75 -7.20
C VAL A 16 1.63 7.88 -7.79
N GLY A 17 1.85 7.32 -9.00
CA GLY A 17 3.13 7.41 -9.70
C GLY A 17 4.24 6.71 -8.92
N ASP A 18 5.46 7.24 -9.02
CA ASP A 18 6.70 6.64 -8.53
C ASP A 18 6.69 6.31 -7.02
N THR A 19 5.83 6.99 -6.24
CA THR A 19 5.69 6.70 -4.80
C THR A 19 5.25 5.25 -4.56
N SER A 20 4.57 4.59 -5.50
CA SER A 20 4.10 3.21 -5.35
C SER A 20 5.22 2.19 -5.10
N GLU A 21 6.41 2.42 -5.66
CA GLU A 21 7.56 1.53 -5.44
C GLU A 21 8.05 1.62 -4.00
N SER A 22 8.19 2.84 -3.49
CA SER A 22 8.57 3.08 -2.09
C SER A 22 7.54 2.53 -1.10
N VAL A 23 6.24 2.63 -1.44
CA VAL A 23 5.16 2.03 -0.65
C VAL A 23 5.30 0.51 -0.62
N ALA A 24 5.55 -0.11 -1.77
CA ALA A 24 5.71 -1.55 -1.87
C ALA A 24 6.90 -2.06 -1.04
N ALA A 25 8.06 -1.40 -1.17
CA ALA A 25 9.26 -1.74 -0.42
C ALA A 25 9.04 -1.65 1.11
N ARG A 26 8.50 -0.52 1.59
CA ARG A 26 8.23 -0.32 3.03
C ARG A 26 7.23 -1.33 3.58
N ARG A 27 6.13 -1.57 2.84
CA ARG A 27 5.14 -2.57 3.21
C ARG A 27 5.77 -3.96 3.33
N ASP A 28 6.64 -4.33 2.39
CA ASP A 28 7.31 -5.63 2.40
C ASP A 28 8.28 -5.75 3.59
N GLU A 29 9.07 -4.71 3.87
CA GLU A 29 9.98 -4.67 5.04
C GLU A 29 9.22 -4.78 6.36
N ILE A 30 8.19 -3.96 6.56
CA ILE A 30 7.34 -3.99 7.76
C ILE A 30 6.72 -5.38 7.93
N THR A 31 6.14 -5.93 6.87
CA THR A 31 5.49 -7.25 6.95
C THR A 31 6.50 -8.35 7.26
N LYS A 32 7.72 -8.28 6.70
CA LYS A 32 8.78 -9.24 6.96
C LYS A 32 9.18 -9.26 8.44
N VAL A 33 9.37 -8.08 9.05
CA VAL A 33 9.70 -7.96 10.47
C VAL A 33 8.57 -8.55 11.33
N LEU A 34 7.32 -8.15 11.07
CA LEU A 34 6.17 -8.64 11.83
C LEU A 34 5.98 -10.17 11.69
N ASN A 35 6.16 -10.72 10.50
CA ASN A 35 6.10 -12.18 10.28
C ASN A 35 7.21 -12.93 11.00
N LYS A 36 8.41 -12.36 11.05
CA LYS A 36 9.51 -12.94 11.81
C LYS A 36 9.18 -12.96 13.30
N ASP A 37 8.71 -11.84 13.84
CA ASP A 37 8.50 -11.66 15.27
C ASP A 37 7.29 -12.43 15.80
N PHE A 38 6.16 -12.39 15.08
CA PHE A 38 4.91 -13.02 15.55
C PHE A 38 4.72 -14.46 15.07
N ARG A 39 5.51 -14.92 14.10
CA ARG A 39 5.28 -16.21 13.42
C ARG A 39 6.54 -17.00 13.06
N SER A 40 7.74 -16.49 13.33
CA SER A 40 9.01 -17.12 12.95
C SER A 40 9.11 -17.43 11.43
N LYS A 41 8.60 -16.52 10.59
CA LYS A 41 8.61 -16.65 9.12
C LYS A 41 9.41 -15.50 8.48
N ASP A 42 10.22 -15.80 7.46
CA ASP A 42 11.06 -14.80 6.77
C ASP A 42 10.38 -14.09 5.58
N GLY A 43 9.11 -14.39 5.30
CA GLY A 43 8.34 -13.86 4.16
C GLY A 43 7.64 -12.53 4.45
N SER A 44 7.33 -11.77 3.39
CA SER A 44 6.70 -10.43 3.46
C SER A 44 5.29 -10.34 2.87
N THR A 45 4.77 -11.44 2.31
CA THR A 45 3.50 -11.42 1.56
C THR A 45 2.31 -11.93 2.37
N GLU A 46 2.55 -12.74 3.39
CA GLU A 46 1.53 -13.33 4.24
C GLU A 46 1.07 -12.37 5.35
N HIS A 47 -0.15 -12.58 5.84
CA HIS A 47 -0.72 -11.93 7.03
C HIS A 47 -0.81 -10.40 6.99
N ARG A 48 -0.86 -9.84 5.78
CA ARG A 48 -1.00 -8.41 5.55
C ARG A 48 -2.16 -8.08 4.63
N LEU A 49 -2.67 -6.86 4.74
CA LEU A 49 -3.64 -6.30 3.80
C LEU A 49 -3.46 -4.79 3.68
N MET A 50 -3.16 -4.30 2.48
CA MET A 50 -3.23 -2.87 2.18
C MET A 50 -4.71 -2.48 2.14
N ILE A 51 -5.10 -1.52 2.98
CA ILE A 51 -6.46 -1.00 3.04
C ILE A 51 -6.43 0.52 2.80
N GLY A 52 -7.45 1.23 3.25
CA GLY A 52 -7.49 2.68 3.11
C GLY A 52 -7.64 3.14 1.66
N SER A 53 -7.28 4.40 1.42
CA SER A 53 -7.32 4.99 0.09
C SER A 53 -6.43 4.23 -0.90
N TYR A 54 -5.25 3.78 -0.46
CA TYR A 54 -4.30 3.02 -1.28
C TYR A 54 -4.87 1.65 -1.68
N GLY A 55 -5.38 0.88 -0.72
CA GLY A 55 -5.99 -0.42 -0.98
C GLY A 55 -7.27 -0.37 -1.83
N ARG A 56 -8.00 0.76 -1.81
CA ARG A 56 -9.18 0.99 -2.68
C ARG A 56 -8.84 1.64 -4.03
N HIS A 57 -7.56 1.86 -4.35
CA HIS A 57 -7.13 2.55 -5.58
C HIS A 57 -7.69 3.98 -5.72
N THR A 58 -7.82 4.69 -4.60
CA THR A 58 -8.27 6.09 -4.53
C THR A 58 -7.20 7.03 -3.97
N ALA A 59 -6.05 6.50 -3.55
CA ALA A 59 -4.88 7.32 -3.24
C ALA A 59 -4.40 8.05 -4.50
N ILE A 60 -3.97 9.29 -4.32
CA ILE A 60 -3.46 10.13 -5.40
C ILE A 60 -1.97 10.45 -5.22
N LYS A 61 -1.38 11.08 -6.24
CA LYS A 61 -0.01 11.61 -6.18
C LYS A 61 0.18 12.46 -4.91
N GLY A 62 1.23 12.17 -4.16
CA GLY A 62 1.52 12.85 -2.89
C GLY A 62 0.88 12.21 -1.65
N VAL A 63 0.28 11.02 -1.77
CA VAL A 63 -0.17 10.24 -0.61
C VAL A 63 0.99 10.02 0.38
N SER A 64 0.78 10.41 1.64
CA SER A 64 1.73 10.19 2.74
C SER A 64 1.30 9.06 3.65
N ASP A 65 0.02 9.02 3.97
CA ASP A 65 -0.54 8.13 4.98
C ASP A 65 -1.04 6.85 4.31
N LEU A 66 -0.58 5.72 4.84
CA LEU A 66 -0.85 4.39 4.28
C LEU A 66 -1.42 3.49 5.36
N ASP A 67 -2.60 2.95 5.09
CA ASP A 67 -3.25 2.03 5.99
C ASP A 67 -2.85 0.58 5.64
N LEU A 68 -2.20 -0.09 6.59
CA LEU A 68 -1.79 -1.49 6.50
C LEU A 68 -2.35 -2.26 7.70
N ILE A 69 -3.15 -3.29 7.44
CA ILE A 69 -3.53 -4.25 8.47
C ILE A 69 -2.50 -5.37 8.49
N TYR A 70 -1.99 -5.69 9.68
CA TYR A 70 -1.31 -6.94 9.97
C TYR A 70 -2.24 -7.87 10.76
N ILE A 71 -2.42 -9.09 10.29
CA ILE A 71 -3.33 -10.07 10.90
C ILE A 71 -2.55 -10.89 11.92
N LEU A 72 -2.75 -10.57 13.20
CA LEU A 72 -2.10 -11.27 14.32
C LEU A 72 -2.48 -12.76 14.39
N PRO A 73 -1.59 -13.64 14.88
CA PRO A 73 -1.91 -15.02 15.21
C PRO A 73 -3.10 -15.14 16.16
N ALA A 74 -3.97 -16.14 15.95
CA ALA A 74 -5.08 -16.41 16.85
C ALA A 74 -4.61 -16.78 18.28
N SER A 75 -3.38 -17.27 18.43
CA SER A 75 -2.76 -17.59 19.72
C SER A 75 -2.41 -16.36 20.56
N LEU A 76 -2.49 -15.15 20.00
CA LEU A 76 -2.26 -13.89 20.72
C LEU A 76 -3.57 -13.18 21.11
N ARG A 77 -4.73 -13.82 20.88
CA ARG A 77 -6.03 -13.31 21.30
C ARG A 77 -6.39 -13.74 22.71
#